data_AF-A0A9N9JFJ9-F1
#
_entry.id   AF-A0A9N9JFJ9-F1
#
_cell.length_a   1.000
_cell.length_b   1.000
_cell.length_c   1.000
_cell.angle_alpha   90.00
_cell.angle_beta   90.00
_cell.angle_gamma   90.00
#
_symmetry.space_group_name_H-M   'P 1'
#
loop_
_entity.id
_entity.type
_entity.pdbx_description
1 polymer ?
#
loop_
_entity_poly.entity_id
_entity_poly.type
_entity_poly.pdbx_seq_one_letter_code
_entity_poly.pdbx_strand_id
1 'polypeptide(L)'
;MILKILILGAGYGTRLQRDILQDISQKYSHLLGIPKALLPVGGQDALITHWLQIFKTANIDIASSVYVVTNNPSYQSFISWADKNGIPRSNIVNDKSTCNENRLGAVADILFGLNYFKLFNNDLLIVGGDT
;
A
#
# COMPACT_ATOMS: atom_id res chain seq x y z
N MET A 1 11.21 -21.45 -7.58
CA MET A 1 10.66 -20.19 -8.12
C MET A 1 10.55 -19.22 -6.95
N ILE A 2 10.87 -17.93 -7.10
CA ILE A 2 10.82 -16.96 -5.99
C ILE A 2 9.44 -16.31 -6.00
N LEU A 3 8.71 -16.40 -4.88
CA LEU A 3 7.40 -15.77 -4.69
C LEU A 3 7.54 -14.24 -4.84
N LYS A 4 6.67 -13.63 -5.65
CA LYS A 4 6.53 -12.18 -5.76
C LYS A 4 5.23 -11.74 -5.09
N ILE A 5 5.25 -10.55 -4.50
CA ILE A 5 4.15 -10.04 -3.70
C ILE A 5 3.76 -8.67 -4.25
N LEU A 6 2.50 -8.52 -4.63
CA LEU A 6 1.93 -7.25 -5.05
C LEU A 6 0.94 -6.77 -3.99
N ILE A 7 1.25 -5.66 -3.33
CA ILE A 7 0.40 -5.03 -2.32
C ILE A 7 -0.39 -3.89 -2.97
N LEU A 8 -1.70 -3.88 -2.74
CA LEU A 8 -2.62 -2.86 -3.22
C LEU A 8 -2.78 -1.75 -2.17
N GLY A 9 -2.22 -0.58 -2.46
CA GLY A 9 -2.23 0.63 -1.64
C GLY A 9 -2.91 1.84 -2.29
N ALA A 10 -3.60 1.66 -3.42
CA ALA A 10 -4.29 2.72 -4.17
C ALA A 10 -5.67 3.10 -3.62
N GLY A 11 -6.10 2.49 -2.51
CA GLY A 11 -7.37 2.80 -1.84
C GLY A 11 -7.39 4.21 -1.24
N TYR A 12 -8.48 4.94 -1.48
CA TYR A 12 -8.64 6.33 -1.00
C TYR A 12 -9.13 6.43 0.45
N GLY A 13 -9.53 5.31 1.08
CA GLY A 13 -9.95 5.29 2.48
C GLY A 13 -11.12 6.24 2.81
N THR A 14 -11.94 6.61 1.81
CA THR A 14 -12.91 7.72 1.91
C THR A 14 -13.87 7.60 3.08
N ARG A 15 -14.27 6.38 3.45
CA ARG A 15 -15.10 6.10 4.62
C ARG A 15 -14.40 6.52 5.90
N LEU A 16 -13.19 6.02 6.15
CA LEU A 16 -12.42 6.36 7.34
C LEU A 16 -12.08 7.86 7.41
N GLN A 17 -11.69 8.45 6.28
CA GLN A 17 -11.42 9.90 6.22
C GLN A 17 -12.66 10.73 6.58
N ARG A 18 -13.84 10.34 6.09
CA ARG A 18 -15.11 10.96 6.46
C ARG A 18 -15.43 10.76 7.94
N ASP A 19 -15.23 9.57 8.47
CA ASP A 19 -15.52 9.26 9.87
C ASP A 19 -14.59 10.05 10.82
N ILE A 20 -13.32 10.26 10.43
CA ILE A 20 -12.39 11.16 11.14
C ILE A 20 -12.87 12.62 11.08
N LEU A 21 -13.31 13.11 9.92
CA LEU A 21 -13.85 14.47 9.78
C LEU A 21 -15.10 14.70 10.64
N GLN A 22 -15.89 13.66 10.87
CA GLN A 22 -17.13 13.72 11.66
C GLN A 22 -16.90 13.45 13.16
N ASP A 23 -15.67 13.14 13.56
CA ASP A 23 -15.32 12.96 14.97
C ASP A 23 -15.33 14.29 15.73
N ILE A 24 -16.41 14.52 16.48
CA ILE A 24 -16.60 15.73 17.30
C ILE A 24 -15.52 15.84 18.39
N SER A 25 -14.95 14.72 18.84
CA SER A 25 -13.90 14.72 19.86
C SER A 25 -12.54 15.21 19.34
N GLN A 26 -12.37 15.26 18.01
CA GLN A 26 -11.11 15.61 17.32
C GLN A 26 -9.92 14.72 17.70
N LYS A 27 -10.19 13.55 18.32
CA LYS A 27 -9.15 12.64 18.80
C LYS A 27 -8.30 12.12 17.66
N TYR A 28 -8.90 11.90 16.49
CA TYR A 28 -8.24 11.28 15.34
C TYR A 28 -7.85 12.27 14.22
N SER A 29 -7.99 13.58 14.42
CA SER A 29 -7.75 14.58 13.36
C SER A 29 -6.32 14.57 12.81
N HIS A 30 -5.35 14.12 13.61
CA HIS A 30 -3.95 13.94 13.19
C HIS A 30 -3.76 12.80 12.16
N LEU A 31 -4.77 11.94 11.95
CA LEU A 31 -4.75 10.85 10.96
C LEU A 31 -5.38 11.25 9.62
N LEU A 32 -5.97 12.45 9.53
CA LEU A 32 -6.57 12.94 8.31
C LEU A 32 -5.51 13.08 7.19
N GLY A 33 -5.84 12.63 5.99
CA GLY A 33 -4.95 12.64 4.83
C GLY A 33 -3.90 11.51 4.80
N ILE A 34 -3.74 10.74 5.87
CA ILE A 34 -2.85 9.57 5.86
C ILE A 34 -3.53 8.43 5.09
N PRO A 35 -2.86 7.82 4.08
CA PRO A 35 -3.41 6.66 3.37
C PRO A 35 -3.71 5.53 4.35
N LYS A 36 -4.85 4.85 4.21
CA LYS A 36 -5.30 3.86 5.21
C LYS A 36 -4.27 2.77 5.49
N ALA A 37 -3.62 2.26 4.45
CA ALA A 37 -2.55 1.26 4.57
C ALA A 37 -1.31 1.77 5.33
N LEU A 38 -1.13 3.10 5.43
CA LEU A 38 -0.01 3.74 6.11
C LEU A 38 -0.37 4.26 7.52
N LEU A 39 -1.56 3.94 8.03
CA LEU A 39 -1.94 4.33 9.39
C LEU A 39 -1.16 3.54 10.44
N PRO A 40 -0.72 4.17 11.54
CA PRO A 40 -0.03 3.47 12.62
C PRO A 40 -1.01 2.58 13.39
N VAL A 41 -0.74 1.27 13.43
CA VAL A 41 -1.59 0.28 14.11
C VAL A 41 -0.72 -0.73 14.85
N GLY A 42 -1.11 -1.08 16.08
CA GLY A 42 -0.46 -2.17 16.84
C GLY A 42 1.01 -1.92 17.18
N GLY A 43 1.41 -0.65 17.38
CA GLY A 43 2.79 -0.28 17.70
C GLY A 43 3.76 -0.30 16.52
N GLN A 44 3.27 -0.54 15.30
CA GLN A 44 4.06 -0.42 14.07
C GLN A 44 3.92 0.97 13.44
N ASP A 45 4.86 1.32 12.57
CA ASP A 45 4.85 2.58 11.83
C ASP A 45 3.63 2.69 10.89
N ALA A 46 3.22 1.59 10.28
CA ALA A 46 2.12 1.53 9.33
C ALA A 46 1.41 0.15 9.33
N LEU A 47 0.12 0.14 8.98
CA LEU A 47 -0.68 -1.09 8.86
C LEU A 47 -0.07 -2.08 7.86
N ILE A 48 0.39 -1.60 6.70
CA ILE A 48 1.09 -2.41 5.69
C ILE A 48 2.38 -3.06 6.22
N THR A 49 3.01 -2.52 7.27
CA THR A 49 4.26 -3.06 7.82
C THR A 49 4.06 -4.40 8.53
N HIS A 50 2.85 -4.69 9.02
CA HIS A 50 2.51 -6.01 9.57
C HIS A 50 2.72 -7.13 8.53
N TRP A 51 2.39 -6.88 7.27
CA TRP A 51 2.68 -7.81 6.17
C TRP A 51 4.18 -8.02 5.96
N LEU A 52 4.97 -6.95 6.02
CA LEU A 52 6.43 -7.06 5.90
C LEU A 52 7.02 -7.93 7.02
N GLN A 53 6.49 -7.84 8.24
CA GLN A 53 6.93 -8.68 9.35
C GLN A 53 6.62 -10.16 9.10
N ILE A 54 5.39 -10.48 8.66
CA ILE A 54 4.99 -11.84 8.30
C ILE A 54 5.92 -12.40 7.22
N PHE A 55 6.22 -11.61 6.18
CA PHE A 55 7.11 -12.05 5.10
C PHE A 55 8.55 -12.28 5.59
N LYS A 56 9.08 -11.40 6.45
CA LYS A 56 10.40 -11.59 7.08
C LYS A 56 10.45 -12.86 7.92
N THR A 57 9.41 -13.14 8.71
CA THR A 57 9.31 -14.39 9.50
C THR A 57 9.22 -15.63 8.61
N ALA A 58 8.67 -15.50 7.40
CA ALA A 58 8.66 -16.55 6.39
C ALA A 58 9.93 -16.62 5.53
N ASN A 59 11.02 -15.93 5.92
CA ASN A 59 12.29 -15.85 5.20
C ASN A 59 12.18 -15.29 3.76
N ILE A 60 11.19 -14.43 3.51
CA ILE A 60 11.05 -13.73 2.23
C ILE A 60 11.87 -12.43 2.27
N ASP A 61 12.74 -12.26 1.28
CA ASP A 61 13.46 -11.00 1.08
C ASP A 61 12.50 -9.94 0.51
N ILE A 62 12.14 -8.97 1.35
CA ILE A 62 11.20 -7.90 1.02
C ILE A 62 11.71 -7.00 -0.11
N ALA A 63 13.03 -6.78 -0.22
CA ALA A 63 13.58 -5.83 -1.19
C ALA A 63 13.45 -6.35 -2.63
N SER A 64 13.61 -7.66 -2.81
CA SER A 64 13.49 -8.30 -4.12
C SER A 64 12.09 -8.83 -4.43
N SER A 65 11.21 -8.96 -3.42
CA SER A 65 9.93 -9.69 -3.58
C SER A 65 8.68 -8.82 -3.45
N VAL A 66 8.74 -7.67 -2.78
CA VAL A 66 7.56 -6.82 -2.52
C VAL A 66 7.47 -5.66 -3.49
N TYR A 67 6.30 -5.51 -4.09
CA TYR A 67 5.89 -4.42 -4.98
C TYR A 67 4.59 -3.80 -4.48
N VAL A 68 4.40 -2.50 -4.69
CA VAL A 68 3.22 -1.78 -4.23
C VAL A 68 2.64 -0.93 -5.35
N VAL A 69 1.33 -1.06 -5.58
CA VAL A 69 0.56 -0.13 -6.41
C VAL A 69 -0.11 0.88 -5.50
N THR A 70 0.02 2.17 -5.80
CA THR A 70 -0.60 3.26 -5.05
C THR A 70 -1.23 4.28 -6.00
N ASN A 71 -1.90 5.28 -5.45
CA ASN A 71 -2.51 6.38 -6.19
C ASN A 71 -1.64 7.65 -6.14
N ASN A 72 -2.00 8.62 -6.97
CA ASN A 72 -1.22 9.84 -7.11
C ASN A 72 -1.12 10.65 -5.81
N PRO A 73 -2.21 10.89 -5.05
CA PRO A 73 -2.12 11.61 -3.78
C PRO A 73 -1.26 10.91 -2.73
N SER A 74 -1.26 9.57 -2.71
CA SER A 74 -0.57 8.77 -1.69
C SER A 74 0.87 8.43 -2.05
N TYR A 75 1.27 8.62 -3.32
CA TYR A 75 2.54 8.12 -3.85
C TYR A 75 3.76 8.53 -3.02
N GLN A 76 3.87 9.80 -2.64
CA GLN A 76 5.01 10.29 -1.85
C GLN A 76 5.06 9.70 -0.44
N SER A 77 3.89 9.45 0.16
CA SER A 77 3.80 8.79 1.46
C SER A 77 4.28 7.33 1.39
N PHE A 78 3.94 6.62 0.31
CA PHE A 78 4.44 5.26 0.08
C PHE A 78 5.93 5.22 -0.25
N ILE A 79 6.48 6.20 -0.98
CA ILE A 79 7.92 6.32 -1.19
C ILE A 79 8.65 6.50 0.15
N SER A 80 8.15 7.40 1.00
CA SER A 80 8.73 7.64 2.33
C SER A 80 8.66 6.40 3.24
N TRP A 81 7.55 5.66 3.18
CA TRP A 81 7.39 4.40 3.89
C TRP A 81 8.35 3.31 3.35
N ALA A 82 8.50 3.21 2.04
CA ALA A 82 9.39 2.23 1.39
C ALA A 82 10.85 2.47 1.78
N ASP A 83 11.31 3.72 1.76
CA ASP A 83 12.67 4.09 2.16
C ASP A 83 12.98 3.69 3.62
N LYS A 84 12.02 3.92 4.53
CA LYS A 84 12.16 3.52 5.95
C LYS A 84 12.19 2.01 6.15
N ASN A 85 11.49 1.26 5.29
CA ASN A 85 11.30 -0.17 5.44
C ASN A 85 12.22 -1.02 4.55
N GLY A 86 13.13 -0.39 3.80
CA GLY A 86 14.10 -1.08 2.95
C GLY A 86 13.51 -1.64 1.65
N ILE A 87 12.40 -1.08 1.17
CA ILE A 87 11.82 -1.43 -0.12
C ILE A 87 12.35 -0.45 -1.18
N PRO A 88 12.90 -0.94 -2.31
CA PRO A 88 13.34 -0.06 -3.38
C PRO A 88 12.20 0.83 -3.88
N ARG A 89 12.48 2.12 -4.08
CA ARG A 89 11.50 3.06 -4.69
C ARG A 89 11.00 2.57 -6.05
N SER A 90 11.85 1.86 -6.79
CA SER A 90 11.49 1.22 -8.08
C SER A 90 10.37 0.19 -7.97
N ASN A 91 10.07 -0.30 -6.76
CA ASN A 91 9.00 -1.28 -6.51
C ASN A 91 7.69 -0.60 -6.09
N ILE A 92 7.62 0.72 -6.09
CA ILE A 92 6.41 1.49 -5.80
C ILE A 92 5.96 2.16 -7.10
N VAL A 93 4.73 1.87 -7.54
CA VAL A 93 4.16 2.44 -8.77
C VAL A 93 2.88 3.21 -8.47
N ASN A 94 2.76 4.38 -9.10
CA ASN A 94 1.57 5.22 -9.10
C ASN A 94 0.66 4.82 -10.26
N ASP A 95 -0.58 4.41 -9.97
CA ASP A 95 -1.63 4.05 -10.94
C ASP A 95 -2.17 5.27 -11.74
N LYS A 96 -1.74 6.48 -11.35
CA LYS A 96 -2.11 7.80 -11.88
C LYS A 96 -3.53 8.23 -11.58
N SER A 97 -4.31 7.46 -10.82
CA SER A 97 -5.58 7.93 -10.29
C SER A 97 -5.33 9.09 -9.34
N THR A 98 -6.19 10.10 -9.40
CA THR A 98 -6.04 11.35 -8.64
C THR A 98 -7.16 11.56 -7.62
N CYS A 99 -8.28 10.87 -7.78
CA CYS A 99 -9.40 10.91 -6.86
C CYS A 99 -10.15 9.57 -6.82
N ASN A 100 -11.08 9.47 -5.88
CA ASN A 100 -11.84 8.26 -5.66
C ASN A 100 -12.73 7.87 -6.86
N GLU A 101 -13.14 8.84 -7.67
CA GLU A 101 -14.04 8.68 -8.82
C GLU A 101 -13.29 8.11 -10.03
N ASN A 102 -11.99 8.39 -10.17
CA ASN A 102 -11.14 7.88 -11.26
C ASN A 102 -10.20 6.74 -10.82
N ARG A 103 -10.42 6.17 -9.63
CA ARG A 103 -9.69 4.98 -9.17
C ARG A 103 -9.90 3.81 -10.13
N LEU A 104 -8.86 3.01 -10.35
CA LEU A 104 -8.95 1.83 -11.20
C LEU A 104 -9.75 0.70 -10.52
N GLY A 105 -9.56 0.55 -9.21
CA GLY A 105 -10.14 -0.51 -8.42
C GLY A 105 -9.26 -1.76 -8.41
N ALA A 106 -9.47 -2.63 -7.41
CA ALA A 106 -8.51 -3.68 -7.05
C ALA A 106 -8.08 -4.59 -8.22
N VAL A 107 -9.03 -5.07 -9.03
CA VAL A 107 -8.70 -5.98 -10.16
C VAL A 107 -7.87 -5.25 -11.23
N ALA A 108 -8.21 -3.99 -11.53
CA ALA A 108 -7.47 -3.20 -12.49
C ALA A 108 -6.09 -2.76 -11.95
N ASP A 109 -5.98 -2.48 -10.65
CA ASP A 109 -4.70 -2.22 -9.98
C ASP A 109 -3.77 -3.44 -10.00
N ILE A 110 -4.32 -4.65 -9.81
CA ILE A 110 -3.56 -5.89 -9.98
C ILE A 110 -3.01 -5.95 -11.40
N LEU A 111 -3.88 -5.85 -12.42
CA LEU A 111 -3.46 -5.92 -13.82
C LEU A 111 -2.41 -4.84 -14.16
N PHE A 112 -2.61 -3.62 -13.66
CA PHE A 112 -1.67 -2.50 -13.83
C PHE A 112 -0.30 -2.84 -13.23
N GLY A 113 -0.26 -3.29 -11.97
CA GLY A 113 0.98 -3.66 -11.28
C GLY A 113 1.71 -4.82 -11.96
N LEU A 114 0.99 -5.87 -12.36
CA LEU A 114 1.57 -7.02 -13.08
C LEU A 114 2.20 -6.61 -14.42
N ASN A 115 1.54 -5.71 -15.16
CA ASN A 115 2.06 -5.17 -16.42
C ASN A 115 3.27 -4.26 -16.22
N TYR A 116 3.25 -3.40 -15.20
CA TYR A 116 4.30 -2.44 -14.93
C TYR A 116 5.59 -3.16 -14.48
N PHE A 117 5.47 -4.06 -13.50
CA PHE A 117 6.60 -4.79 -12.91
C PHE A 117 6.98 -6.08 -13.65
N LYS A 118 6.26 -6.45 -14.71
CA LYS A 118 6.50 -7.64 -15.54
C LYS A 118 6.43 -8.96 -14.75
N LEU A 119 5.37 -9.12 -13.96
CA LEU A 119 5.26 -10.21 -12.98
C LEU A 119 4.45 -11.44 -13.43
N PHE A 120 3.90 -11.47 -14.64
CA PHE A 120 2.98 -12.54 -15.09
C PHE A 120 3.55 -13.97 -15.05
N ASN A 121 4.87 -14.12 -15.10
CA ASN A 121 5.53 -15.43 -15.10
C ASN A 121 6.07 -15.83 -13.72
N ASN A 122 5.64 -15.13 -12.66
CA ASN A 122 6.04 -15.41 -11.28
C ASN A 122 4.89 -16.05 -10.50
N ASP A 123 5.25 -16.84 -9.48
CA ASP A 123 4.31 -17.18 -8.42
C ASP A 123 3.97 -15.90 -7.65
N LEU A 124 2.69 -15.59 -7.52
CA LEU A 124 2.22 -14.29 -7.04
C LEU A 124 1.29 -14.42 -5.83
N LEU A 125 1.60 -13.64 -4.81
CA LEU A 125 0.70 -13.32 -3.71
C LEU A 125 0.19 -11.89 -3.89
N ILE A 126 -1.13 -11.71 -3.88
CA ILE A 126 -1.77 -10.39 -3.91
C ILE A 126 -2.30 -10.06 -2.52
N VAL A 127 -1.99 -8.87 -2.02
CA VAL A 127 -2.33 -8.44 -0.66
C VAL A 127 -3.05 -7.09 -0.68
N GLY A 128 -4.13 -6.97 0.10
CA GLY A 128 -4.70 -5.66 0.41
C GLY A 128 -3.82 -4.95 1.43
N GLY A 129 -3.35 -3.74 1.15
CA GLY A 129 -2.44 -3.03 2.07
C GLY A 129 -3.08 -2.63 3.41
N ASP A 130 -4.39 -2.78 3.54
CA ASP A 130 -5.19 -2.42 4.71
C ASP A 130 -5.91 -3.60 5.39
N THR A 131 -5.52 -4.85 5.05
CA THR A 131 -6.03 -6.09 5.67
C THR A 131 -5.11 -6.64 6.73
#